data_AF-A0A2M6X431-F1
#
_entry.id   AF-A0A2M6X431-F1
#
_cell.length_a   1.000
_cell.length_b   1.000
_cell.length_c   1.000
_cell.angle_alpha   90.00
_cell.angle_beta   90.00
_cell.angle_gamma   90.00
#
_symmetry.space_group_name_H-M   'P 1'
#
loop_
_entity.id
_entity.type
_entity.pdbx_description
1 polymer ?
#
loop_
_entity_poly.entity_id
_entity_poly.type
_entity_poly.pdbx_seq_one_letter_code
_entity_poly.pdbx_strand_id
1 'polypeptide(L)'
;MAGFLYADPQRPYLTEIDFRRSQKKCEELKNTGGCLEFFQGLGRMTQSLPSLGSKCLEEREKLSGPQKAYFEAIKMIVQMAWGDTPPRSTYERIGNLDSHTLSLFCKLRRQSEMYFAEGSYDQLRESLLQSLKGAQELGREEVWRRSLLSVPCDSLLGY
;
A
#
# COMPACT_ATOMS: atom_id res chain seq x y z
N MET A 1 -11.98 16.39 2.46
CA MET A 1 -11.23 15.11 2.38
C MET A 1 -12.10 13.89 2.10
N ALA A 2 -13.44 14.00 2.02
CA ALA A 2 -14.30 12.87 1.69
C ALA A 2 -14.14 12.34 0.25
N GLY A 3 -13.75 13.19 -0.70
CA GLY A 3 -13.72 12.89 -2.15
C GLY A 3 -12.70 11.84 -2.63
N PHE A 4 -11.72 11.46 -1.81
CA PHE A 4 -10.69 10.50 -2.25
C PHE A 4 -11.22 9.06 -2.26
N LEU A 5 -11.79 8.61 -1.13
CA LEU A 5 -12.36 7.27 -0.98
C LEU A 5 -13.87 7.20 -1.23
N TYR A 6 -14.56 8.34 -1.15
CA TYR A 6 -16.00 8.40 -1.26
C TYR A 6 -16.39 9.42 -2.32
N ALA A 7 -17.52 9.20 -2.98
CA ALA A 7 -18.05 10.18 -3.91
C ALA A 7 -18.30 11.49 -3.19
N ASP A 8 -17.92 12.60 -3.82
CA ASP A 8 -18.21 13.92 -3.27
C ASP A 8 -19.73 14.17 -3.39
N PRO A 9 -20.47 14.27 -2.28
CA PRO A 9 -21.91 14.52 -2.33
C PRO A 9 -22.25 15.87 -2.99
N GLN A 10 -21.28 16.79 -3.06
CA GLN A 10 -21.44 18.08 -3.74
C GLN A 10 -21.19 17.99 -5.26
N ARG A 11 -20.66 16.87 -5.76
CA ARG A 11 -20.35 16.64 -7.18
C ARG A 11 -20.87 15.27 -7.63
N PRO A 12 -22.20 15.07 -7.67
CA PRO A 12 -22.81 13.77 -7.95
C PRO A 12 -22.53 13.22 -9.37
N TYR A 13 -22.06 14.08 -10.28
CA TYR A 13 -21.68 13.71 -11.64
C TYR A 13 -20.30 13.04 -11.73
N LEU A 14 -19.48 13.11 -10.67
CA LEU A 14 -18.24 12.36 -10.57
C LEU A 14 -18.56 10.95 -10.11
N THR A 15 -18.75 10.04 -11.08
CA THR A 15 -19.11 8.64 -10.82
C THR A 15 -17.92 7.79 -10.34
N GLU A 16 -16.70 8.20 -10.66
CA GLU A 16 -15.47 7.55 -10.23
C GLU A 16 -14.79 8.36 -9.13
N ILE A 17 -14.55 7.73 -7.98
CA ILE A 17 -13.80 8.33 -6.87
C ILE A 17 -12.32 8.51 -7.24
N ASP A 18 -11.68 9.58 -6.75
CA ASP A 18 -10.30 9.91 -7.11
C ASP A 18 -9.33 8.74 -6.82
N PHE A 19 -9.59 7.93 -5.79
CA PHE A 19 -8.83 6.72 -5.49
C PHE A 19 -8.83 5.74 -6.66
N ARG A 20 -10.00 5.39 -7.21
CA ARG A 20 -10.11 4.39 -8.30
C ARG A 20 -9.49 4.90 -9.60
N ARG A 21 -9.75 6.16 -9.93
CA ARG A 21 -9.17 6.81 -11.11
C ARG A 21 -7.64 6.81 -11.05
N SER A 22 -7.08 7.28 -9.93
CA SER A 22 -5.63 7.39 -9.77
C SER A 22 -4.95 6.02 -9.61
N GLN A 23 -5.62 5.06 -8.97
CA GLN A 23 -5.18 3.66 -8.90
C GLN A 23 -5.06 3.05 -10.30
N LYS A 24 -6.12 3.13 -11.11
CA LYS A 24 -6.15 2.55 -12.45
C LYS A 24 -5.01 3.10 -13.31
N LYS A 25 -4.80 4.41 -13.27
CA LYS A 25 -3.68 5.07 -13.95
C LYS A 25 -2.30 4.55 -13.48
N CYS A 26 -2.15 4.32 -12.18
CA CYS A 26 -0.93 3.73 -11.63
C CYS A 26 -0.73 2.28 -12.09
N GLU A 27 -1.79 1.47 -12.15
CA GLU A 27 -1.73 0.08 -12.64
C GLU A 27 -1.39 -0.02 -14.13
N GLU A 28 -1.83 0.96 -14.93
CA GLU A 28 -1.51 1.07 -16.36
C GLU A 28 -0.05 1.44 -16.59
N LEU A 29 0.47 2.42 -15.83
CA LEU A 29 1.81 2.98 -16.04
C LEU A 29 2.93 2.23 -15.29
N LYS A 30 2.60 1.57 -14.16
CA LYS A 30 3.48 0.74 -13.33
C LYS A 30 4.82 1.37 -12.97
N ASN A 31 4.87 2.69 -12.84
CA ASN A 31 6.06 3.43 -12.47
C ASN A 31 5.71 4.56 -11.51
N THR A 32 6.70 5.04 -10.77
CA THR A 32 6.54 6.04 -9.70
C THR A 32 5.87 7.32 -10.18
N GLY A 33 6.19 7.78 -11.39
CA GLY A 33 5.56 8.96 -11.99
C GLY A 33 4.07 8.75 -12.28
N GLY A 34 3.70 7.60 -12.84
CA GLY A 34 2.30 7.23 -13.09
C GLY A 34 1.47 7.04 -11.82
N CYS A 35 2.13 6.74 -10.70
CA CYS A 35 1.51 6.50 -9.40
C CYS A 35 1.49 7.71 -8.47
N LEU A 36 2.04 8.85 -8.90
CA LEU A 36 2.20 10.04 -8.05
C LEU A 36 0.87 10.53 -7.44
N GLU A 37 -0.18 10.67 -8.26
CA GLU A 37 -1.49 11.15 -7.80
C GLU A 37 -2.11 10.20 -6.77
N PHE A 38 -1.96 8.89 -7.01
CA PHE A 38 -2.44 7.84 -6.11
C PHE A 38 -1.71 7.88 -4.76
N PHE A 39 -0.37 7.91 -4.78
CA PHE A 39 0.45 7.98 -3.58
C PHE A 39 0.25 9.27 -2.78
N GLN A 40 0.03 10.41 -3.44
CA GLN A 40 -0.32 11.65 -2.75
C GLN A 40 -1.69 11.59 -2.08
N GLY A 41 -2.69 11.01 -2.76
CA GLY A 41 -4.02 10.78 -2.18
C GLY A 41 -3.96 9.89 -0.94
N LEU A 42 -3.19 8.80 -1.03
CA LEU A 42 -2.91 7.90 0.09
C LEU A 42 -2.17 8.62 1.23
N GLY A 43 -1.15 9.43 0.92
CA GLY A 43 -0.43 10.23 1.90
C GLY A 43 -1.36 11.10 2.75
N ARG A 44 -2.31 11.80 2.10
CA ARG A 44 -3.35 12.59 2.81
C ARG A 44 -4.27 11.71 3.66
N MET A 45 -4.67 10.55 3.14
CA MET A 45 -5.49 9.58 3.86
C MET A 45 -4.79 9.05 5.13
N THR A 46 -3.49 8.73 5.04
CA THR A 46 -2.68 8.28 6.19
C THR A 46 -2.51 9.33 7.28
N GLN A 47 -2.64 10.62 6.95
CA GLN A 47 -2.60 11.70 7.94
C GLN A 47 -3.90 11.80 8.73
N SER A 48 -5.03 11.34 8.18
CA SER A 48 -6.35 11.48 8.80
C SER A 48 -6.66 10.38 9.80
N LEU A 49 -6.12 9.17 9.62
CA LEU A 49 -6.44 8.01 10.47
C LEU A 49 -6.06 8.21 11.96
N PRO A 50 -4.89 8.77 12.32
CA PRO A 50 -4.55 9.05 13.71
C PRO A 50 -5.43 10.11 14.38
N SER A 51 -6.16 10.91 13.59
CA SER A 51 -7.05 11.95 14.11
C SER A 51 -8.47 11.45 14.41
N LEU A 52 -8.76 10.18 14.11
CA LEU A 52 -10.04 9.57 14.42
C LEU A 52 -10.18 9.40 15.94
N GLY A 53 -11.32 9.84 16.48
CA GLY A 53 -11.63 9.64 17.90
C GLY A 53 -11.81 8.15 18.25
N SER A 54 -11.61 7.80 19.53
CA SER A 54 -11.67 6.42 20.03
C SER A 54 -12.93 5.67 19.62
N LYS A 55 -14.09 6.33 19.61
CA LYS A 55 -15.38 5.75 19.16
C LYS A 55 -15.37 5.26 17.71
N CYS A 56 -14.62 5.94 16.82
CA CYS A 56 -14.51 5.51 15.43
C CYS A 56 -13.56 4.30 15.29
N LEU A 57 -12.56 4.19 16.17
CA LEU A 57 -11.65 3.05 16.25
C LEU A 57 -12.32 1.82 16.87
N GLU A 58 -13.27 2.00 17.79
CA GLU A 58 -14.10 0.92 18.32
C GLU A 58 -14.93 0.25 17.21
N GLU A 59 -15.33 1.01 16.19
CA GLU A 59 -16.02 0.52 15.01
C GLU A 59 -15.07 0.19 13.83
N ARG A 60 -13.79 -0.10 14.11
CA ARG A 60 -12.76 -0.38 13.07
C ARG A 60 -13.18 -1.43 12.04
N GLU A 61 -13.99 -2.42 12.43
CA GLU A 61 -14.49 -3.47 11.53
C GLU A 61 -15.42 -2.92 10.44
N LYS A 62 -16.04 -1.76 10.68
CA LYS A 62 -16.86 -1.05 9.70
C LYS A 62 -16.03 -0.20 8.73
N LEU A 63 -14.71 -0.04 8.97
CA LEU A 63 -13.78 0.71 8.12
C LEU A 63 -13.25 -0.12 6.94
N SER A 64 -14.09 -0.96 6.34
CA SER A 64 -13.68 -1.85 5.23
C SER A 64 -13.16 -1.09 4.01
N GLY A 65 -13.68 0.11 3.74
CA GLY A 65 -13.22 0.98 2.64
C GLY A 65 -11.77 1.44 2.81
N PRO A 66 -11.44 2.17 3.90
CA PRO A 66 -10.06 2.55 4.21
C PRO A 66 -9.12 1.35 4.28
N GLN A 67 -9.51 0.26 4.97
CA GLN A 67 -8.66 -0.94 5.05
C GLN A 67 -8.31 -1.48 3.66
N LYS A 68 -9.30 -1.62 2.78
CA LYS A 68 -9.09 -2.06 1.41
C LYS A 68 -8.15 -1.12 0.65
N ALA A 69 -8.30 0.19 0.82
CA ALA A 69 -7.42 1.17 0.20
C ALA A 69 -5.96 1.07 0.66
N TYR A 70 -5.72 0.86 1.97
CA TYR A 70 -4.37 0.62 2.51
C TYR A 70 -3.77 -0.66 1.92
N PHE A 71 -4.55 -1.75 1.87
CA PHE A 71 -4.06 -3.04 1.42
C PHE A 71 -3.77 -3.05 -0.07
N GLU A 72 -4.63 -2.43 -0.88
CA GLU A 72 -4.38 -2.22 -2.31
C GLU A 72 -3.12 -1.37 -2.53
N ALA A 73 -2.93 -0.30 -1.75
CA ALA A 73 -1.72 0.52 -1.83
C ALA A 73 -0.44 -0.25 -1.49
N ILE A 74 -0.43 -1.00 -0.37
CA ILE A 74 0.70 -1.84 0.03
C ILE A 74 1.01 -2.85 -1.07
N LYS A 75 -0.02 -3.53 -1.59
CA LYS A 75 0.13 -4.49 -2.69
C LYS A 75 0.81 -3.86 -3.90
N MET A 76 0.36 -2.68 -4.33
CA MET A 76 0.93 -2.00 -5.49
C MET A 76 2.39 -1.62 -5.29
N ILE A 77 2.73 -1.04 -4.13
CA ILE A 77 4.13 -0.66 -3.84
C ILE A 77 5.04 -1.89 -3.80
N VAL A 78 4.59 -2.99 -3.19
CA VAL A 78 5.35 -4.25 -3.14
C VAL A 78 5.51 -4.87 -4.53
N GLN A 79 4.47 -4.83 -5.37
CA GLN A 79 4.55 -5.31 -6.75
C GLN A 79 5.52 -4.47 -7.60
N MET A 80 5.56 -3.15 -7.39
CA MET A 80 6.54 -2.27 -8.05
C MET A 80 7.97 -2.55 -7.59
N ALA A 81 8.17 -2.75 -6.29
CA ALA A 81 9.45 -3.15 -5.72
C ALA A 81 9.93 -4.51 -6.24
N TRP A 82 8.98 -5.43 -6.46
CA TRP A 82 9.25 -6.76 -7.00
C TRP A 82 9.59 -6.74 -8.49
N GLY A 83 8.87 -5.92 -9.28
CA GLY A 83 9.05 -5.83 -10.72
C GLY A 83 8.57 -7.08 -11.47
N ASP A 84 9.07 -7.25 -12.70
CA ASP A 84 8.71 -8.37 -13.58
C ASP A 84 9.40 -9.69 -13.22
N THR A 85 10.55 -9.61 -12.55
CA THR A 85 11.36 -10.75 -12.13
C THR A 85 11.80 -10.55 -10.68
N PRO A 86 11.90 -11.62 -9.87
CA PRO A 86 12.29 -11.51 -8.48
C PRO A 86 13.63 -10.75 -8.31
N PRO A 87 13.69 -9.70 -7.47
CA PRO A 87 14.90 -8.90 -7.30
C PRO A 87 16.02 -9.76 -6.73
N ARG A 88 17.24 -9.57 -7.24
CA ARG A 88 18.42 -10.38 -6.88
C ARG A 88 19.24 -9.76 -5.76
N SER A 89 19.06 -8.47 -5.50
CA SER A 89 19.81 -7.71 -4.51
C SER A 89 18.91 -6.74 -3.75
N THR A 90 19.40 -6.27 -2.60
CA THR A 90 18.73 -5.20 -1.83
C THR A 90 18.55 -3.93 -2.67
N TYR A 91 19.54 -3.61 -3.51
CA TYR A 91 19.50 -2.45 -4.40
C TYR A 91 18.37 -2.57 -5.42
N GLU A 92 18.21 -3.73 -6.08
CA GLU A 92 17.11 -3.97 -7.02
C GLU A 92 15.74 -3.90 -6.34
N ARG A 93 15.64 -4.43 -5.12
CA ARG A 93 14.39 -4.45 -4.34
C ARG A 93 13.85 -3.06 -4.03
N ILE A 94 14.72 -2.07 -3.82
CA ILE A 94 14.32 -0.70 -3.48
C ILE A 94 14.49 0.28 -4.64
N GLY A 95 15.29 -0.05 -5.65
CA GLY A 95 15.70 0.88 -6.71
C GLY A 95 14.56 1.38 -7.62
N ASN A 96 13.43 0.67 -7.64
CA ASN A 96 12.22 1.10 -8.36
C ASN A 96 11.36 2.09 -7.57
N LEU A 97 11.71 2.36 -6.30
CA LEU A 97 10.94 3.22 -5.41
C LEU A 97 11.78 4.43 -4.99
N ASP A 98 11.15 5.60 -4.95
CA ASP A 98 11.76 6.78 -4.35
C ASP A 98 11.60 6.77 -2.82
N SER A 99 12.35 7.65 -2.13
CA SER A 99 12.32 7.77 -0.67
C SER A 99 10.93 8.11 -0.13
N HIS A 100 10.14 8.89 -0.87
CA HIS A 100 8.77 9.23 -0.50
C HIS A 100 7.86 7.98 -0.51
N THR A 101 7.99 7.14 -1.53
CA THR A 101 7.20 5.90 -1.68
C THR A 101 7.58 4.88 -0.62
N LEU A 102 8.88 4.77 -0.27
CA LEU A 102 9.34 3.95 0.85
C LEU A 102 8.78 4.44 2.19
N SER A 103 8.79 5.75 2.43
CA SER A 103 8.18 6.35 3.62
C SER A 103 6.68 6.09 3.69
N LEU A 104 5.96 6.24 2.57
CA LEU A 104 4.54 5.93 2.48
C LEU A 104 4.26 4.45 2.77
N PHE A 105 5.03 3.53 2.19
CA PHE A 105 4.91 2.09 2.47
C PHE A 105 5.03 1.80 3.96
N CYS A 106 6.05 2.36 4.61
CA CYS A 106 6.26 2.15 6.04
C CYS A 106 5.12 2.71 6.91
N LYS A 107 4.60 3.88 6.52
CA LYS A 107 3.46 4.47 7.21
C LYS A 107 2.19 3.63 7.04
N LEU A 108 1.91 3.17 5.81
CA LEU A 108 0.77 2.29 5.51
C LEU A 108 0.86 0.99 6.30
N ARG A 109 2.04 0.34 6.32
CA ARG A 109 2.29 -0.89 7.08
C ARG A 109 2.02 -0.67 8.57
N ARG A 110 2.69 0.29 9.20
CA ARG A 110 2.55 0.54 10.65
C ARG A 110 1.11 0.87 11.05
N GLN A 111 0.42 1.66 10.23
CA GLN A 111 -0.99 1.98 10.48
C GLN A 111 -1.90 0.78 10.27
N SER A 112 -1.60 -0.08 9.29
CA SER A 112 -2.38 -1.29 9.09
C SER A 112 -2.28 -2.28 10.25
N GLU A 113 -1.08 -2.42 10.83
CA GLU A 113 -0.83 -3.25 12.01
C GLU A 113 -1.50 -2.67 13.26
N MET A 114 -1.62 -1.34 13.37
CA MET A 114 -2.15 -0.66 14.55
C MET A 114 -3.68 -0.50 14.55
N TYR A 115 -4.30 -0.25 13.39
CA TYR A 115 -5.71 0.17 13.32
C TYR A 115 -6.66 -0.89 12.77
N PHE A 116 -6.17 -1.90 12.04
CA PHE A 116 -7.03 -2.96 11.50
C PHE A 116 -7.03 -4.19 12.39
N ALA A 117 -7.95 -5.12 12.13
CA ALA A 117 -8.10 -6.32 12.95
C ALA A 117 -6.79 -7.12 13.01
N GLU A 118 -6.52 -7.70 14.18
CA GLU A 118 -5.34 -8.51 14.44
C GLU A 118 -5.16 -9.60 13.36
N GLY A 119 -3.94 -9.76 12.86
CA GLY A 119 -3.64 -10.72 11.79
C GLY A 119 -4.08 -10.32 10.38
N SER A 120 -4.83 -9.23 10.18
CA SER A 120 -5.24 -8.80 8.82
C SER A 120 -4.03 -8.48 7.94
N TYR A 121 -3.00 -7.86 8.52
CA TYR A 121 -1.75 -7.58 7.80
C TYR A 121 -0.97 -8.87 7.49
N ASP A 122 -0.94 -9.84 8.40
CA ASP A 122 -0.30 -11.13 8.13
C ASP A 122 -1.00 -11.90 7.00
N GLN A 123 -2.33 -11.89 6.97
CA GLN A 123 -3.11 -12.47 5.88
C GLN A 123 -2.82 -11.77 4.54
N LEU A 124 -2.78 -10.44 4.55
CA LEU A 124 -2.37 -9.66 3.37
C LEU A 124 -0.97 -10.05 2.92
N ARG A 125 -0.02 -10.12 3.85
CA ARG A 125 1.39 -10.46 3.59
C ARG A 125 1.51 -11.82 2.91
N GLU A 126 0.93 -12.87 3.48
CA GLU A 126 1.01 -14.21 2.91
C GLU A 126 0.31 -14.30 1.55
N SER A 127 -0.88 -13.70 1.41
CA SER A 127 -1.58 -13.62 0.12
C SER A 127 -0.75 -12.88 -0.94
N LEU A 128 -0.10 -11.78 -0.54
CA LEU A 128 0.70 -10.95 -1.42
C LEU A 128 1.94 -11.70 -1.89
N LEU A 129 2.69 -12.35 -1.00
CA LEU A 129 3.88 -13.16 -1.35
C LEU A 129 3.54 -14.22 -2.41
N GLN A 130 2.39 -14.91 -2.26
CA GLN A 130 1.94 -15.91 -3.23
C GLN A 130 1.53 -15.31 -4.58
N SER A 131 1.07 -14.05 -4.59
CA SER A 131 0.62 -13.36 -5.81
C SER A 131 1.76 -12.71 -6.62
N LEU A 132 2.99 -12.70 -6.10
CA LEU A 132 4.12 -12.09 -6.80
C LEU A 132 4.53 -12.90 -8.02
N LYS A 133 4.85 -12.20 -9.12
CA LYS A 133 5.24 -12.83 -10.39
C LYS A 133 6.52 -13.64 -10.21
N GLY A 134 6.50 -14.92 -10.60
CA GLY A 134 7.61 -15.85 -10.41
C GLY A 134 7.76 -16.41 -8.99
N ALA A 135 6.86 -16.09 -8.05
CA ALA A 135 6.93 -16.62 -6.68
C ALA A 135 6.78 -18.15 -6.62
N GLN A 136 6.02 -18.75 -7.54
CA GLN A 136 5.81 -20.21 -7.61
C GLN A 136 7.10 -20.99 -7.94
N GLU A 137 8.08 -20.34 -8.56
CA GLU A 137 9.38 -20.92 -8.90
C GLU A 137 10.38 -20.85 -7.74
N LEU A 138 10.03 -20.13 -6.67
CA LEU A 138 10.87 -19.88 -5.51
C LEU A 138 10.25 -20.52 -4.26
N GLY A 139 11.10 -20.94 -3.32
CA GLY A 139 10.62 -21.31 -1.99
C GLY A 139 10.06 -20.09 -1.24
N ARG A 140 9.09 -20.30 -0.35
CA ARG A 140 8.44 -19.22 0.43
C ARG A 140 9.44 -18.32 1.16
N GLU A 141 10.47 -18.89 1.77
CA GLU A 141 11.55 -18.16 2.44
C GLU A 141 12.34 -17.27 1.48
N GLU A 142 12.54 -17.72 0.25
CA GLU A 142 13.22 -16.95 -0.77
C GLU A 142 12.38 -15.77 -1.26
N VAL A 143 11.08 -16.00 -1.44
CA VAL A 143 10.13 -14.94 -1.78
C VAL A 143 10.10 -13.89 -0.67
N TRP A 144 10.03 -14.33 0.59
CA TRP A 144 10.07 -13.44 1.76
C TRP A 144 11.34 -12.59 1.76
N ARG A 145 12.51 -13.23 1.68
CA ARG A 145 13.82 -12.56 1.70
C ARG A 145 13.97 -11.51 0.61
N ARG A 146 13.45 -11.77 -0.59
CA ARG A 146 13.51 -10.86 -1.73
C ARG A 146 12.43 -9.77 -1.72
N SER A 147 11.35 -9.97 -0.97
CA SER A 147 10.24 -9.03 -0.93
C SER A 147 10.57 -7.78 -0.11
N LEU A 148 10.00 -6.64 -0.49
CA LEU A 148 10.03 -5.40 0.31
C LEU A 148 9.44 -5.61 1.72
N LEU A 149 8.50 -6.56 1.86
CA LEU A 149 7.81 -6.87 3.11
C LEU A 149 8.76 -7.35 4.23
N SER A 150 9.90 -7.95 3.87
CA SER A 150 10.90 -8.43 4.84
C SER A 150 11.85 -7.36 5.35
N VAL A 151 11.83 -6.15 4.77
CA VAL A 151 12.74 -5.09 5.17
C VAL A 151 12.17 -4.33 6.36
N PRO A 152 12.93 -4.17 7.46
CA PRO A 152 12.55 -3.28 8.54
C PRO A 152 12.42 -1.84 8.03
N CYS A 153 11.40 -1.13 8.49
CA CYS A 153 11.15 0.24 8.06
C CYS A 153 12.26 1.21 8.46
N ASP A 154 12.90 0.99 9.60
CA ASP A 154 14.02 1.82 10.04
C ASP A 154 15.20 1.73 9.05
N SER A 155 15.46 0.54 8.52
CA SER A 155 16.49 0.31 7.49
C SER A 155 16.16 0.93 6.14
N LEU A 156 14.89 1.12 5.80
CA LEU A 156 14.46 1.75 4.54
C LEU A 156 14.58 3.28 4.56
N LEU A 157 14.54 3.88 5.76
CA LEU A 157 14.50 5.33 5.92
C LEU A 157 15.87 5.93 6.30
N GLY A 158 16.90 5.10 6.46
CA GLY A 158 18.27 5.54 6.71
C GLY A 158 18.50 6.09 8.12
N TYR A 159 17.75 5.59 9.11
CA TYR A 159 17.97 5.88 10.53
C TYR A 159 18.79 4.79 11.21
#